data_AF-D0VFD9-F1
#
_entry.id   AF-D0VFD9-F1
#
_cell.length_a   1.000
_cell.length_b   1.000
_cell.length_c   1.000
_cell.angle_alpha   90.00
_cell.angle_beta   90.00
_cell.angle_gamma   90.00
#
_symmetry.space_group_name_H-M   'P 1'
#
loop_
_entity.id
_entity.type
_entity.pdbx_description
1 polymer ?
#
loop_
_entity_poly.entity_id
_entity_poly.type
_entity_poly.pdbx_seq_one_letter_code
_entity_poly.pdbx_strand_id
1 'polypeptide(L)'
;QPISALKKIGISQLLHEVEKITNQQAEPIYPQYDKQFEAGLAQVIDLLSDSIPNHQKRFYAIKLLEQDQVILDQLQLNAQNMLDLTEIIAILEKIYADDMEAIIVNQRYQFIEKITELVTKDSDKTFNLSDNIDRLVTNRFLALPIFAAVMWLTYFLSIQTVG
;
A
#
# COMPACT_ATOMS: atom_id res chain seq x y z
N GLN A 1 11.74 3.26 18.21
CA GLN A 1 12.34 4.42 17.51
C GLN A 1 12.36 4.11 16.01
N PRO A 2 12.09 5.07 15.12
CA PRO A 2 12.26 4.87 13.68
C PRO A 2 13.76 4.72 13.32
N ILE A 3 14.04 4.07 12.20
CA ILE A 3 15.40 3.80 11.73
C ILE A 3 15.83 4.86 10.71
N SER A 4 17.10 5.25 10.75
CA SER A 4 17.76 5.97 9.66
C SER A 4 19.12 5.32 9.40
N ALA A 5 19.23 4.60 8.29
CA ALA A 5 20.47 3.92 7.90
C ALA A 5 21.62 4.93 7.67
N LEU A 6 21.33 6.03 6.96
CA LEU A 6 22.30 7.10 6.69
C LEU A 6 22.88 7.70 7.99
N LYS A 7 22.03 7.92 9.00
CA LYS A 7 22.43 8.52 10.28
C LYS A 7 22.86 7.47 11.32
N LYS A 8 22.79 6.18 10.98
CA LYS A 8 23.00 5.05 11.90
C LYS A 8 22.13 5.09 13.16
N ILE A 9 20.90 5.60 13.05
CA ILE A 9 19.95 5.72 14.16
C ILE A 9 19.00 4.52 14.12
N GLY A 10 18.69 3.93 15.29
CA GLY A 10 17.65 2.89 15.42
C GLY A 10 18.09 1.46 15.10
N ILE A 11 19.30 1.26 14.55
CA ILE A 11 19.77 -0.06 14.08
C ILE A 11 19.96 -1.03 15.25
N SER A 12 20.66 -0.62 16.30
CA SER A 12 20.89 -1.49 17.47
C SER A 12 19.58 -1.85 18.18
N GLN A 13 18.64 -0.90 18.26
CA GLN A 13 17.32 -1.15 18.82
C GLN A 13 16.51 -2.15 17.99
N LEU A 14 16.56 -2.05 16.65
CA LEU A 14 15.91 -3.01 15.76
C LEU A 14 16.43 -4.43 16.02
N LEU A 15 17.76 -4.60 16.06
CA LEU A 15 18.38 -5.91 16.26
C LEU A 15 17.95 -6.52 17.61
N HIS A 16 17.95 -5.71 18.67
CA HIS A 16 17.51 -6.15 19.99
C HIS A 16 16.03 -6.58 20.00
N GLU A 17 15.14 -5.84 19.33
CA GLU A 17 13.72 -6.23 19.24
C GLU A 17 13.52 -7.51 18.40
N VAL A 18 14.29 -7.71 17.33
CA VAL A 18 14.26 -8.95 16.54
C VAL A 18 14.66 -10.15 17.42
N GLU A 19 15.78 -10.06 18.13
CA GLU A 19 16.22 -11.13 19.05
C GLU A 19 15.18 -11.46 20.12
N LYS A 20 14.50 -10.43 20.65
CA LYS A 20 13.43 -10.60 21.63
C LYS A 20 12.22 -11.34 21.06
N ILE A 21 11.81 -11.00 19.83
CA ILE A 21 10.62 -11.59 19.19
C ILE A 21 10.90 -13.00 18.68
N THR A 22 12.11 -13.29 18.18
CA THR A 22 12.47 -14.64 17.70
C THR A 22 12.32 -15.72 18.77
N ASN A 23 12.53 -15.35 20.04
CA ASN A 23 12.39 -16.26 21.18
C ASN A 23 10.95 -16.39 21.69
N GLN A 24 10.01 -15.62 21.15
CA GLN A 24 8.59 -15.66 21.51
C GLN A 24 7.80 -16.43 20.45
N GLN A 25 7.13 -17.50 20.86
CA GLN A 25 6.09 -18.14 20.05
C GLN A 25 4.84 -17.26 20.09
N ALA A 26 4.82 -16.23 19.26
CA ALA A 26 3.63 -15.44 19.01
C ALA A 26 2.89 -15.99 17.78
N GLU A 27 1.57 -16.07 17.87
CA GLU A 27 0.74 -16.31 16.68
C GLU A 27 0.92 -15.14 15.71
N PRO A 28 1.10 -15.41 14.40
CA PRO A 28 1.28 -14.36 13.42
C PRO A 28 0.00 -13.53 13.28
N ILE A 29 0.14 -12.21 13.40
CA ILE A 29 -0.93 -11.28 13.04
C ILE A 29 -0.90 -11.14 11.51
N TYR A 30 -2.01 -11.49 10.85
CA TYR A 30 -2.16 -11.37 9.40
C TYR A 30 -3.16 -10.27 9.01
N PRO A 31 -3.00 -9.66 7.82
CA PRO A 31 -3.99 -8.75 7.27
C PRO A 31 -5.36 -9.40 7.17
N GLN A 32 -6.40 -8.68 7.62
CA GLN A 32 -7.80 -9.06 7.41
C GLN A 32 -8.37 -8.27 6.24
N TYR A 33 -8.87 -9.00 5.26
CA TYR A 33 -9.48 -8.48 4.06
C TYR A 33 -11.00 -8.32 4.24
N ASP A 34 -11.70 -7.94 3.18
CA ASP A 34 -13.17 -7.87 3.29
C ASP A 34 -13.80 -9.26 3.53
N LYS A 35 -15.03 -9.26 4.03
CA LYS A 35 -15.72 -10.47 4.49
C LYS A 35 -15.94 -11.51 3.39
N GLN A 36 -16.19 -11.08 2.16
CA GLN A 36 -16.46 -11.99 1.04
C GLN A 36 -15.16 -12.71 0.65
N PHE A 37 -14.06 -11.97 0.56
CA PHE A 37 -12.74 -12.55 0.31
C PHE A 37 -12.31 -13.49 1.44
N GLU A 38 -12.46 -13.10 2.70
CA GLU A 38 -12.12 -13.97 3.85
C GLU A 38 -12.97 -15.25 3.89
N ALA A 39 -14.24 -15.19 3.48
CA ALA A 39 -15.10 -16.38 3.41
C ALA A 39 -14.64 -17.35 2.31
N GLY A 40 -14.22 -16.84 1.15
CA GLY A 40 -13.61 -17.66 0.09
C GLY A 40 -12.27 -18.24 0.53
N LEU A 41 -11.43 -17.43 1.18
CA LEU A 41 -10.14 -17.86 1.70
C LEU A 41 -10.27 -18.95 2.77
N ALA A 42 -11.26 -18.85 3.65
CA ALA A 42 -11.55 -19.90 4.64
C ALA A 42 -11.91 -21.24 3.98
N GLN A 43 -12.73 -21.21 2.93
CA GLN A 43 -13.05 -22.43 2.17
C GLN A 43 -11.80 -23.06 1.54
N VAL A 44 -10.89 -22.25 0.98
CA VAL A 44 -9.62 -22.78 0.45
C VAL A 44 -8.72 -23.34 1.55
N ILE A 45 -8.72 -22.74 2.75
CA ILE A 45 -7.98 -23.28 3.91
C ILE A 45 -8.51 -24.66 4.29
N ASP A 46 -9.81 -24.91 4.20
CA ASP A 46 -10.42 -26.21 4.50
C ASP A 46 -10.05 -27.29 3.47
N LEU A 47 -9.61 -26.90 2.26
CA LEU A 47 -9.08 -27.83 1.25
C LEU A 47 -7.63 -28.28 1.54
N LEU A 48 -6.93 -27.59 2.45
CA LEU A 48 -5.53 -27.88 2.77
C LEU A 48 -5.40 -29.06 3.74
N SER A 49 -4.33 -29.85 3.55
CA SER A 49 -3.98 -30.94 4.46
C SER A 49 -3.62 -30.44 5.86
N ASP A 50 -3.97 -31.23 6.88
CA ASP A 50 -3.53 -31.01 8.27
C ASP A 50 -2.03 -31.16 8.50
N SER A 51 -1.29 -31.66 7.50
CA SER A 51 0.17 -31.66 7.49
C SER A 51 0.77 -30.24 7.40
N ILE A 52 0.01 -29.27 6.88
CA ILE A 52 0.44 -27.88 6.77
C ILE A 52 0.24 -27.19 8.13
N PRO A 53 1.30 -26.62 8.74
CA PRO A 53 1.16 -25.88 9.99
C PRO A 53 0.15 -24.74 9.87
N ASN A 54 -0.68 -24.53 10.89
CA ASN A 54 -1.73 -23.51 10.87
C ASN A 54 -1.22 -22.10 10.51
N HIS A 55 -0.01 -21.73 10.98
CA HIS A 55 0.62 -20.44 10.67
C HIS A 55 0.97 -20.25 9.19
N GLN A 56 1.03 -21.33 8.40
CA GLN A 56 1.33 -21.31 6.97
C GLN A 56 0.08 -21.51 6.09
N LYS A 57 -1.00 -22.11 6.64
CA LYS A 57 -2.22 -22.42 5.88
C LYS A 57 -2.75 -21.20 5.11
N ARG A 58 -2.77 -20.02 5.74
CA ARG A 58 -3.20 -18.77 5.08
C ARG A 58 -2.35 -18.40 3.86
N PHE A 59 -1.03 -18.55 3.95
CA PHE A 59 -0.13 -18.28 2.82
C PHE A 59 -0.41 -19.21 1.65
N TYR A 60 -0.51 -20.51 1.91
CA TYR A 60 -0.83 -21.51 0.90
C TYR A 60 -2.19 -21.28 0.26
N ALA A 61 -3.22 -20.95 1.05
CA ALA A 61 -4.55 -20.69 0.54
C ALA A 61 -4.61 -19.46 -0.38
N ILE A 62 -3.93 -18.36 -0.01
CA ILE A 62 -3.80 -17.18 -0.91
C ILE A 62 -3.08 -17.58 -2.19
N LYS A 63 -2.00 -18.37 -2.10
CA LYS A 63 -1.25 -18.83 -3.28
C LYS A 63 -2.02 -19.76 -4.20
N LEU A 64 -2.89 -20.60 -3.65
CA LEU A 64 -3.80 -21.41 -4.44
C LEU A 64 -4.83 -20.55 -5.18
N LEU A 65 -5.37 -19.51 -4.53
CA LEU A 65 -6.23 -18.53 -5.20
C LEU A 65 -5.47 -17.81 -6.34
N GLU A 66 -4.22 -17.39 -6.12
CA GLU A 66 -3.34 -16.84 -7.16
C GLU A 66 -2.99 -17.84 -8.29
N GLN A 67 -3.43 -19.11 -8.19
CA GLN A 67 -3.08 -20.19 -9.13
C GLN A 67 -1.57 -20.35 -9.32
N ASP A 68 -0.81 -20.16 -8.23
CA ASP A 68 0.65 -20.27 -8.22
C ASP A 68 1.06 -21.72 -8.55
N GLN A 69 1.69 -21.89 -9.72
CA GLN A 69 2.05 -23.20 -10.26
C GLN A 69 3.00 -23.97 -9.35
N VAL A 70 3.95 -23.29 -8.69
CA VAL A 70 4.91 -23.94 -7.78
C VAL A 70 4.18 -24.55 -6.59
N ILE A 71 3.17 -23.84 -6.08
CA ILE A 71 2.37 -24.28 -4.94
C ILE A 71 1.40 -25.38 -5.33
N LEU A 72 0.76 -25.29 -6.51
CA LEU A 72 -0.09 -26.35 -7.04
C LEU A 72 0.69 -27.66 -7.23
N ASP A 73 1.88 -27.59 -7.82
CA ASP A 73 2.77 -28.73 -8.03
C ASP A 73 3.27 -29.32 -6.70
N GLN A 74 3.52 -28.47 -5.70
CA GLN A 74 3.98 -28.89 -4.38
C GLN A 74 2.87 -29.59 -3.57
N LEU A 75 1.65 -29.06 -3.60
CA LEU A 75 0.55 -29.56 -2.76
C LEU A 75 -0.17 -30.77 -3.35
N GLN A 76 -0.10 -30.96 -4.67
CA GLN A 76 -0.69 -32.11 -5.38
C GLN A 76 -2.12 -32.41 -4.91
N LEU A 77 -2.99 -31.40 -4.98
CA LEU A 77 -4.38 -31.52 -4.57
C LEU A 77 -5.06 -32.68 -5.31
N ASN A 78 -5.95 -33.40 -4.61
CA ASN A 78 -6.75 -34.42 -5.26
C ASN A 78 -7.73 -33.77 -6.28
N ALA A 79 -8.31 -34.59 -7.16
CA ALA A 79 -9.19 -34.07 -8.21
C ALA A 79 -10.41 -33.30 -7.66
N GLN A 80 -10.95 -33.70 -6.50
CA GLN A 80 -12.09 -33.02 -5.88
C GLN A 80 -11.72 -31.63 -5.38
N ASN A 81 -10.65 -31.53 -4.57
CA ASN A 81 -10.16 -30.26 -4.02
C ASN A 81 -9.74 -29.30 -5.13
N MET A 82 -9.22 -29.82 -6.25
CA MET A 82 -8.90 -28.99 -7.41
C MET A 82 -10.17 -28.42 -8.06
N LEU A 83 -11.23 -29.22 -8.20
CA LEU A 83 -12.53 -28.72 -8.69
C LEU A 83 -13.12 -27.68 -7.74
N ASP A 84 -13.13 -27.95 -6.43
CA ASP A 84 -13.65 -27.04 -5.41
C ASP A 84 -12.86 -25.71 -5.43
N LEU A 85 -11.53 -25.76 -5.55
CA LEU A 85 -10.68 -24.58 -5.70
C LEU A 85 -11.08 -23.75 -6.93
N THR A 86 -11.25 -24.40 -8.09
CA THR A 86 -11.65 -23.69 -9.32
C THR A 86 -13.03 -23.06 -9.21
N GLU A 87 -13.97 -23.70 -8.51
CA GLU A 87 -15.30 -23.15 -8.27
C GLU A 87 -15.24 -21.92 -7.35
N ILE A 88 -14.47 -22.00 -6.25
CA ILE A 88 -14.26 -20.87 -5.34
C ILE A 88 -13.67 -19.67 -6.08
N ILE A 89 -12.64 -19.89 -6.91
CA ILE A 89 -12.02 -18.84 -7.73
C ILE A 89 -13.07 -18.21 -8.65
N ALA A 90 -13.83 -19.01 -9.40
CA ALA A 90 -14.83 -18.52 -10.33
C ALA A 90 -15.96 -17.73 -9.63
N ILE A 91 -16.36 -18.15 -8.41
CA ILE A 91 -17.35 -17.43 -7.60
C ILE A 91 -16.80 -16.07 -7.17
N LEU A 92 -15.57 -16.02 -6.66
CA LEU A 92 -14.93 -14.78 -6.24
C LEU A 92 -14.75 -13.83 -7.43
N GLU A 93 -14.19 -14.28 -8.54
CA GLU A 93 -14.04 -13.47 -9.76
C GLU A 93 -15.37 -12.90 -10.25
N LYS A 94 -16.45 -13.68 -10.15
CA LYS A 94 -17.80 -13.21 -10.48
C LYS A 94 -18.34 -12.16 -9.49
N ILE A 95 -18.06 -12.31 -8.20
CA ILE A 95 -18.49 -11.37 -7.15
C ILE A 95 -17.80 -10.02 -7.32
N TYR A 96 -16.48 -10.05 -7.55
CA TYR A 96 -15.67 -8.83 -7.69
C TYR A 96 -15.64 -8.28 -9.12
N ALA A 97 -16.11 -9.06 -10.11
CA ALA A 97 -16.10 -8.72 -11.53
C ALA A 97 -14.68 -8.38 -12.05
N ASP A 98 -13.68 -9.11 -11.58
CA ASP A 98 -12.26 -8.90 -11.86
C ASP A 98 -11.51 -10.25 -11.80
N ASP A 99 -10.27 -10.29 -12.28
CA ASP A 99 -9.44 -11.50 -12.18
C ASP A 99 -8.89 -11.70 -10.76
N MET A 100 -8.60 -12.95 -10.39
CA MET A 100 -8.18 -13.27 -9.02
C MET A 100 -6.88 -12.57 -8.58
N GLU A 101 -5.95 -12.34 -9.50
CA GLU A 101 -4.68 -11.65 -9.20
C GLU A 101 -4.96 -10.19 -8.82
N ALA A 102 -5.76 -9.49 -9.62
CA ALA A 102 -6.21 -8.12 -9.38
C ALA A 102 -7.03 -8.01 -8.09
N ILE A 103 -7.92 -8.97 -7.81
CA ILE A 103 -8.69 -9.03 -6.57
C ILE A 103 -7.75 -9.04 -5.36
N ILE A 104 -6.77 -9.95 -5.35
CA ILE A 104 -5.83 -10.09 -4.22
C ILE A 104 -4.98 -8.84 -4.04
N VAL A 105 -4.52 -8.24 -5.15
CA VAL A 105 -3.79 -6.97 -5.14
C VAL A 105 -4.64 -5.86 -4.54
N ASN A 106 -5.90 -5.74 -4.97
CA ASN A 106 -6.84 -4.75 -4.45
C ASN A 106 -7.11 -4.95 -2.94
N GLN A 107 -7.30 -6.19 -2.47
CA GLN A 107 -7.47 -6.48 -1.04
C GLN A 107 -6.27 -6.03 -0.22
N ARG A 108 -5.04 -6.29 -0.70
CA ARG A 108 -3.81 -5.85 -0.06
C ARG A 108 -3.71 -4.33 0.01
N TYR A 109 -4.00 -3.63 -1.09
CA TYR A 109 -3.95 -2.17 -1.11
C TYR A 109 -5.03 -1.53 -0.25
N GLN A 110 -6.25 -2.04 -0.25
CA GLN A 110 -7.32 -1.54 0.64
C GLN A 110 -6.96 -1.71 2.12
N PHE A 111 -6.29 -2.81 2.48
CA PHE A 111 -5.79 -3.00 3.84
C PHE A 111 -4.68 -2.00 4.18
N ILE A 112 -3.72 -1.80 3.28
CA ILE A 112 -2.65 -0.82 3.45
C ILE A 112 -3.21 0.59 3.58
N GLU A 113 -4.16 0.98 2.73
CA GLU A 113 -4.82 2.29 2.73
C GLU A 113 -5.44 2.59 4.11
N LYS A 114 -6.24 1.66 4.64
CA LYS A 114 -6.82 1.75 5.99
C LYS A 114 -5.76 1.96 7.06
N ILE A 115 -4.63 1.23 7.00
CA ILE A 115 -3.54 1.41 7.97
C ILE A 115 -2.89 2.79 7.80
N THR A 116 -2.65 3.21 6.56
CA THR A 116 -2.01 4.49 6.30
C THR A 116 -2.88 5.63 6.79
N GLU A 117 -4.19 5.65 6.51
CA GLU A 117 -5.13 6.66 7.02
C GLU A 117 -5.11 6.78 8.55
N LEU A 118 -4.95 5.67 9.27
CA LEU A 118 -4.89 5.67 10.73
C LEU A 118 -3.57 6.18 11.31
N VAL A 119 -2.46 6.00 10.58
CA VAL A 119 -1.10 6.24 11.08
C VAL A 119 -0.50 7.53 10.52
N THR A 120 -0.93 7.96 9.34
CA THR A 120 -0.54 9.24 8.77
C THR A 120 -1.46 10.32 9.31
N LYS A 121 -0.88 11.23 10.08
CA LYS A 121 -1.47 12.55 10.22
C LYS A 121 -1.09 13.30 8.95
N ASP A 122 -2.06 13.85 8.23
CA ASP A 122 -1.76 14.89 7.24
C ASP A 122 -0.84 15.87 7.95
N SER A 123 0.43 15.93 7.54
CA SER A 123 1.25 17.07 7.91
C SER A 123 0.44 18.24 7.37
N ASP A 124 -0.15 19.06 8.24
CA ASP A 124 -0.80 20.31 7.87
C ASP A 124 0.04 20.85 6.73
N LYS A 125 -0.52 20.91 5.51
CA LYS A 125 0.20 21.32 4.31
C LYS A 125 0.91 22.58 4.70
N THR A 126 2.20 22.50 5.01
CA THR A 126 2.99 23.66 5.36
C THR A 126 3.07 24.35 4.03
N PHE A 127 2.16 25.30 3.79
CA PHE A 127 2.15 26.09 2.58
C PHE A 127 3.56 26.57 2.40
N ASN A 128 4.26 26.02 1.41
CA ASN A 128 5.61 26.48 1.14
C ASN A 128 5.46 27.97 0.81
N LEU A 129 6.43 28.79 1.22
CA LEU A 129 6.37 30.23 0.91
C LEU A 129 6.12 30.46 -0.59
N SER A 130 6.62 29.57 -1.45
CA SER A 130 6.34 29.49 -2.88
C SER A 130 4.86 29.36 -3.23
N ASP A 131 4.12 28.46 -2.57
CA ASP A 131 2.69 28.20 -2.86
C ASP A 131 1.83 29.42 -2.51
N ASN A 132 2.21 30.15 -1.45
CA ASN A 132 1.54 31.40 -1.06
C ASN A 132 1.85 32.55 -2.04
N ILE A 133 3.09 32.63 -2.53
CA ILE A 133 3.48 33.63 -3.54
C ILE A 133 2.74 33.36 -4.85
N ASP A 134 2.71 32.11 -5.33
CA ASP A 134 2.02 31.78 -6.57
C ASP A 134 0.53 32.11 -6.48
N ARG A 135 -0.11 31.82 -5.34
CA ARG A 135 -1.52 32.18 -5.12
C ARG A 135 -1.76 33.70 -5.10
N LEU A 136 -0.80 34.48 -4.61
CA LEU A 136 -0.87 35.95 -4.62
C LEU A 136 -0.66 36.49 -6.03
N VAL A 137 0.32 35.96 -6.76
CA VAL A 137 0.73 36.40 -8.11
C VAL A 137 -0.31 35.99 -9.16
N THR A 138 -0.91 34.81 -9.04
CA THR A 138 -1.98 34.33 -9.94
C THR A 138 -3.39 34.74 -9.54
N ASN A 139 -3.55 35.52 -8.46
CA ASN A 139 -4.86 36.08 -8.12
C ASN A 139 -5.31 37.07 -9.21
N ARG A 140 -6.48 36.83 -9.80
CA ARG A 140 -7.05 37.62 -10.92
C ARG A 140 -7.01 39.14 -10.72
N PHE A 141 -7.16 39.62 -9.49
CA PHE A 141 -7.14 41.07 -9.20
C PHE A 141 -5.74 41.64 -8.93
N LEU A 142 -4.82 40.84 -8.37
CA LEU A 142 -3.44 41.26 -8.07
C LEU A 142 -2.48 41.00 -9.23
N ALA A 143 -2.79 40.07 -10.12
CA ALA A 143 -1.96 39.72 -11.27
C ALA A 143 -1.70 40.92 -12.17
N LEU A 144 -2.73 41.73 -12.45
CA LEU A 144 -2.64 42.88 -13.35
C LEU A 144 -1.77 44.03 -12.79
N PRO A 145 -1.92 44.48 -11.52
CA PRO A 145 -1.02 45.48 -10.94
C PRO A 145 0.41 44.97 -10.72
N ILE A 146 0.60 43.70 -10.34
CA ILE A 146 1.95 43.11 -10.20
C ILE A 146 2.65 43.09 -11.56
N PHE A 147 1.97 42.65 -12.61
CA PHE A 147 2.51 42.65 -13.97
C PHE A 147 2.93 44.06 -14.41
N ALA A 148 2.08 45.06 -14.20
CA ALA A 148 2.39 46.45 -14.52
C ALA A 148 3.62 46.98 -13.76
N ALA A 149 3.74 46.65 -12.46
CA ALA A 149 4.89 47.04 -11.65
C ALA A 149 6.20 46.40 -12.14
N VAL A 150 6.19 45.11 -12.48
CA VAL A 150 7.36 44.41 -13.04
C VAL A 150 7.75 45.00 -14.40
N MET A 151 6.77 45.23 -15.28
CA MET A 151 7.01 45.85 -16.59
C MET A 151 7.55 47.28 -16.48
N TRP A 152 7.07 48.04 -15.50
CA TRP A 152 7.59 49.37 -15.22
C TRP A 152 9.04 49.32 -14.68
N LEU A 153 9.33 48.39 -13.77
CA LEU A 153 10.66 48.20 -13.21
C LEU A 153 11.68 47.81 -14.29
N THR A 154 11.34 46.84 -15.14
CA THR A 154 12.23 46.41 -16.24
C THR A 154 12.49 47.53 -17.23
N TYR A 155 11.47 48.31 -17.58
CA TYR A 155 11.60 49.50 -18.42
C TYR A 155 12.51 50.55 -17.78
N PHE A 156 12.27 50.86 -16.50
CA PHE A 156 13.05 51.82 -15.74
C PHE A 156 14.53 51.43 -15.66
N LEU A 157 14.82 50.16 -15.34
CA LEU A 157 16.19 49.65 -15.30
C LEU A 157 16.84 49.71 -16.68
N SER A 158 16.14 49.25 -17.73
CA SER A 158 16.67 49.26 -19.10
C SER A 158 17.09 50.67 -19.55
N ILE A 159 16.31 51.69 -19.19
CA ILE A 159 16.50 53.05 -19.70
C ILE A 159 17.38 53.91 -18.79
N GLN A 160 17.28 53.78 -17.47
CA GLN A 160 18.07 54.60 -16.54
C GLN A 160 19.42 54.02 -16.16
N THR A 161 19.65 52.70 -16.33
CA THR A 161 20.93 52.08 -15.92
C THR A 161 21.85 51.66 -17.08
N VAL A 162 21.32 51.56 -18.30
CA VAL A 162 22.09 51.18 -19.51
C VAL A 162 22.00 52.26 -20.62
N GLY A 163 21.37 53.40 -20.32
CA GLY A 163 21.33 54.60 -21.16
C GLY A 163 22.34 55.65 -20.70
#